data_AF-A0A150RY35-F1
#
_entry.id   AF-A0A150RY35-F1
#
_cell.length_a   1.000
_cell.length_b   1.000
_cell.length_c   1.000
_cell.angle_alpha   90.00
_cell.angle_beta   90.00
_cell.angle_gamma   90.00
#
_symmetry.space_group_name_H-M   'P 1'
#
loop_
_entity.id
_entity.type
_entity.pdbx_description
1 polymer ?
#
loop_
_entity_poly.entity_id
_entity_poly.type
_entity_poly.pdbx_seq_one_letter_code
_entity_poly.pdbx_strand_id
1 'polypeptide(L)'
;MASAAVWGSVVLSACTGEEVATWDDSSDAASALSAGAAAALGFESLSGWTASAGTLSLSATRSEGEHALSVAGAGYTVIQRAPLAIDEPIKGAVSLDVRVPAQQPNPWWAGEVSVAVQAPSRGVSQSLGARSLTGLAQGTFHRLSFTVPPAVQQALSAGAPDVSFSITLNVPSGSGPHLLDRLDAFDTSPPVAAAPLPPWLEYCNAAPCATAAPVVVYVCPASNPLCTPVRQTTVVPNVDGTPISGVFLPLTLPEGATLRLASGSATVNASFVTYSYAPRLVLHSDLDVLLSYYDVAPVWNGTTPLTFESTLTSSAVMDSAFFRHPSYNTGTAAADLHAQGLDAVSIERDMTDITSEKLHAFFVPSELGGVMGEGNFSYGNGTITINYGNPPFIAHKGGIPNAAMPRFAHENAHELYDEVTSSISGDDSCLNEGIADALAFLTEYLPVEDFGPLGLTGIDFDTGCTELTRTHDVGNCYFWHVKNAGLLTESFMHGIFHPQHQYDFNSCTQNVERTGNSILVYFTEAAGGANMVPVLDAMGIPHAGSYAAAKLALGL
;
A
#
# COMPACT_ATOMS: atom_id res chain seq x y z
N MET A 1 39.89 17.64 -48.39
CA MET A 1 40.78 16.52 -48.03
C MET A 1 40.16 15.82 -46.85
N ALA A 2 39.94 14.51 -46.99
CA ALA A 2 39.24 13.67 -46.03
C ALA A 2 40.07 13.48 -44.76
N SER A 3 39.43 13.60 -43.60
CA SER A 3 40.00 13.14 -42.32
C SER A 3 39.17 11.97 -41.82
N ALA A 4 39.80 10.80 -41.88
CA ALA A 4 39.32 9.54 -41.37
C ALA A 4 39.33 9.56 -39.83
N ALA A 5 38.22 9.14 -39.21
CA ALA A 5 38.19 8.79 -37.79
C ALA A 5 38.32 7.27 -37.65
N VAL A 6 39.36 6.89 -36.93
CA VAL A 6 39.80 5.53 -36.64
C VAL A 6 38.83 4.87 -35.67
N TRP A 7 38.31 3.70 -36.03
CA TRP A 7 37.58 2.80 -35.13
C TRP A 7 38.62 2.01 -34.31
N GLY A 8 38.65 2.25 -33.00
CA GLY A 8 39.40 1.45 -32.04
C GLY A 8 38.60 0.22 -31.63
N SER A 9 39.02 -0.95 -32.11
CA SER A 9 38.53 -2.24 -31.66
C SER A 9 39.07 -2.55 -30.25
N VAL A 10 38.17 -2.78 -29.30
CA VAL A 10 38.50 -3.37 -27.99
C VAL A 10 38.58 -4.88 -28.16
N VAL A 11 39.74 -5.45 -27.81
CA VAL A 11 40.01 -6.88 -27.81
C VAL A 11 39.45 -7.47 -26.51
N LEU A 12 38.47 -8.36 -26.64
CA LEU A 12 38.01 -9.27 -25.58
C LEU A 12 39.09 -10.34 -25.37
N SER A 13 39.72 -10.35 -24.19
CA SER A 13 40.59 -11.42 -23.73
C SER A 13 39.84 -12.27 -22.70
N ALA A 14 39.57 -13.53 -23.07
CA ALA A 14 39.02 -14.58 -22.23
C ALA A 14 40.15 -15.35 -21.52
N CYS A 15 39.94 -15.70 -20.25
CA CYS A 15 40.55 -16.80 -19.48
C CYS A 15 39.65 -17.00 -18.24
N THR A 16 38.69 -17.93 -18.24
CA THR A 16 38.77 -19.31 -17.71
C THR A 16 39.24 -19.41 -16.26
N GLY A 17 38.27 -19.47 -15.35
CA GLY A 17 38.40 -19.88 -13.95
C GLY A 17 37.04 -20.43 -13.52
N GLU A 18 36.84 -21.72 -13.74
CA GLU A 18 35.64 -22.49 -13.44
C GLU A 18 35.74 -22.98 -12.00
N GLU A 19 35.16 -22.23 -11.06
CA GLU A 19 34.87 -22.71 -9.70
C GLU A 19 33.38 -23.01 -9.59
N VAL A 20 33.09 -24.28 -9.37
CA VAL A 20 31.76 -24.82 -9.13
C VAL A 20 31.31 -24.36 -7.76
N ALA A 21 30.51 -23.30 -7.71
CA ALA A 21 29.78 -22.91 -6.51
C ALA A 21 28.66 -23.93 -6.26
N THR A 22 28.90 -24.78 -5.27
CA THR A 22 27.89 -25.61 -4.62
C THR A 22 26.89 -24.71 -3.92
N TRP A 23 25.63 -24.77 -4.35
CA TRP A 23 24.49 -24.16 -3.68
C TRP A 23 24.12 -25.06 -2.51
N ASP A 24 24.47 -24.65 -1.30
CA ASP A 24 24.06 -25.33 -0.07
C ASP A 24 23.34 -24.33 0.84
N ASP A 25 22.15 -24.78 1.27
CA ASP A 25 21.32 -24.29 2.37
C ASP A 25 20.74 -22.86 2.31
N SER A 26 19.72 -22.69 1.47
CA SER A 26 18.53 -21.94 1.86
C SER A 26 17.75 -22.78 2.88
N SER A 27 17.99 -22.57 4.17
CA SER A 27 17.09 -23.06 5.21
C SER A 27 15.75 -22.37 5.04
N ASP A 28 14.80 -23.10 4.47
CA ASP A 28 13.41 -22.71 4.32
C ASP A 28 12.86 -22.21 5.67
N ALA A 29 12.23 -21.04 5.63
CA ALA A 29 11.40 -20.56 6.72
C ALA A 29 10.22 -21.53 6.89
N ALA A 30 10.37 -22.46 7.84
CA ALA A 30 9.28 -23.32 8.30
C ALA A 30 8.17 -22.44 8.86
N SER A 31 7.10 -22.30 8.08
CA SER A 31 5.95 -21.50 8.41
C SER A 31 5.07 -22.18 9.46
N ALA A 32 4.48 -21.38 10.33
CA ALA A 32 3.66 -21.84 11.43
C ALA A 32 2.21 -22.14 10.99
N LEU A 33 2.01 -23.27 10.30
CA LEU A 33 1.10 -24.25 10.91
C LEU A 33 1.79 -24.70 12.21
N SER A 34 1.09 -25.16 13.25
CA SER A 34 1.84 -25.99 14.22
C SER A 34 2.58 -27.03 13.37
N ALA A 35 3.90 -27.19 13.52
CA ALA A 35 4.68 -28.04 12.60
C ALA A 35 4.05 -29.44 12.42
N GLY A 36 3.24 -29.86 13.40
CA GLY A 36 2.37 -31.04 13.35
C GLY A 36 1.20 -31.02 12.35
N ALA A 37 0.55 -29.89 12.03
CA ALA A 37 -0.54 -29.83 11.06
C ALA A 37 -0.04 -29.85 9.60
N ALA A 38 1.09 -29.17 9.31
CA ALA A 38 1.77 -29.28 8.01
C ALA A 38 2.28 -30.71 7.78
N ALA A 39 3.00 -31.26 8.77
CA ALA A 39 3.48 -32.64 8.72
C ALA A 39 2.33 -33.68 8.66
N ALA A 40 1.17 -33.39 9.26
CA ALA A 40 0.02 -34.27 9.25
C ALA A 40 -0.64 -34.42 7.87
N LEU A 41 -0.62 -33.37 7.05
CA LEU A 41 -1.26 -33.33 5.73
C LEU A 41 -0.28 -33.58 4.57
N GLY A 42 1.03 -33.48 4.83
CA GLY A 42 2.10 -33.94 3.93
C GLY A 42 2.31 -35.45 3.91
N PHE A 43 1.61 -36.22 4.76
CA PHE A 43 1.72 -37.69 4.84
C PHE A 43 3.09 -38.23 5.31
N GLU A 44 3.82 -37.44 6.09
CA GLU A 44 5.16 -37.81 6.61
C GLU A 44 5.15 -38.95 7.62
N SER A 45 3.98 -39.27 8.19
CA SER A 45 3.81 -40.41 9.09
C SER A 45 2.43 -41.06 8.92
N LEU A 46 2.35 -42.34 9.27
CA LEU A 46 1.07 -43.06 9.34
C LEU A 46 0.22 -42.66 10.56
N SER A 47 0.80 -41.93 11.52
CA SER A 47 0.09 -41.51 12.72
C SER A 47 -1.08 -40.60 12.37
N GLY A 48 -2.27 -40.95 12.86
CA GLY A 48 -3.50 -40.22 12.57
C GLY A 48 -4.17 -40.57 11.24
N TRP A 49 -3.60 -41.46 10.42
CA TRP A 49 -4.25 -41.94 9.21
C TRP A 49 -4.78 -43.37 9.39
N THR A 50 -6.00 -43.60 8.91
CA THR A 50 -6.63 -44.93 8.92
C THR A 50 -7.25 -45.23 7.57
N ALA A 51 -7.39 -46.50 7.21
CA ALA A 51 -8.06 -46.93 5.99
C ALA A 51 -9.17 -47.93 6.31
N SER A 52 -10.32 -47.79 5.64
CA SER A 52 -11.43 -48.74 5.80
C SER A 52 -11.14 -50.12 5.21
N ALA A 53 -10.21 -50.19 4.25
CA ALA A 53 -9.71 -51.42 3.61
C ALA A 53 -8.29 -51.22 3.06
N GLY A 54 -7.59 -52.33 2.84
CA GLY A 54 -6.23 -52.32 2.29
C GLY A 54 -5.16 -52.06 3.35
N THR A 55 -3.97 -51.66 2.91
CA THR A 55 -2.81 -51.40 3.78
C THR A 55 -2.23 -50.03 3.45
N LEU A 56 -2.00 -49.24 4.49
CA LEU A 56 -1.26 -47.98 4.43
C LEU A 56 0.21 -48.22 4.74
N SER A 57 1.10 -47.57 3.99
CA SER A 57 2.55 -47.60 4.21
C SER A 57 3.17 -46.28 3.77
N LEU A 58 4.38 -45.97 4.24
CA LEU A 58 5.13 -44.81 3.77
C LEU A 58 5.93 -45.17 2.52
N SER A 59 6.01 -44.24 1.56
CA SER A 59 6.77 -44.37 0.33
C SER A 59 7.84 -43.28 0.26
N ALA A 60 9.07 -43.66 -0.10
CA ALA A 60 10.13 -42.69 -0.42
C ALA A 60 9.90 -41.98 -1.77
N THR A 61 9.06 -42.55 -2.65
CA THR A 61 8.58 -41.88 -3.86
C THR A 61 7.49 -40.90 -3.46
N ARG A 62 7.72 -39.60 -3.69
CA ARG A 62 6.94 -38.48 -3.16
C ARG A 62 6.98 -37.27 -4.10
N SER A 63 6.08 -36.31 -3.91
CA SER A 63 6.08 -35.00 -4.57
C SER A 63 6.52 -33.86 -3.64
N GLU A 64 6.44 -34.05 -2.32
CA GLU A 64 6.93 -33.11 -1.30
C GLU A 64 7.53 -33.89 -0.11
N GLY A 65 8.20 -33.19 0.81
CA GLY A 65 8.57 -33.73 2.13
C GLY A 65 9.55 -34.91 2.11
N GLU A 66 9.40 -35.84 3.06
CA GLU A 66 10.20 -37.06 3.21
C GLU A 66 9.47 -38.33 2.74
N HIS A 67 8.14 -38.35 2.86
CA HIS A 67 7.31 -39.51 2.54
C HIS A 67 5.96 -39.17 1.91
N ALA A 68 5.48 -40.04 1.03
CA ALA A 68 4.08 -40.07 0.59
C ALA A 68 3.32 -41.24 1.23
N LEU A 69 1.99 -41.14 1.28
CA LEU A 69 1.12 -42.23 1.73
C LEU A 69 0.86 -43.22 0.58
N SER A 70 1.35 -44.45 0.74
CA SER A 70 1.08 -45.57 -0.16
C SER A 70 -0.15 -46.35 0.30
N VAL A 71 -1.12 -46.53 -0.61
CA VAL A 71 -2.38 -47.24 -0.39
C VAL A 71 -2.43 -48.48 -1.30
N ALA A 72 -2.40 -49.68 -0.71
CA ALA A 72 -2.36 -50.95 -1.44
C ALA A 72 -3.49 -51.91 -1.04
N GLY A 73 -3.81 -52.85 -1.92
CA GLY A 73 -4.66 -54.00 -1.57
C GLY A 73 -6.15 -53.70 -1.37
N ALA A 74 -6.66 -52.60 -1.95
CA ALA A 74 -8.08 -52.25 -1.92
C ALA A 74 -8.57 -51.78 -3.29
N GLY A 75 -9.78 -52.21 -3.68
CA GLY A 75 -10.51 -51.62 -4.82
C GLY A 75 -11.36 -50.43 -4.40
N TYR A 76 -11.81 -50.40 -3.15
CA TYR A 76 -12.49 -49.25 -2.56
C TYR A 76 -11.97 -49.07 -1.13
N THR A 77 -11.52 -47.87 -0.80
CA THR A 77 -11.10 -47.55 0.57
C THR A 77 -11.34 -46.07 0.89
N VAL A 78 -11.73 -45.79 2.13
CA VAL A 78 -11.79 -44.44 2.69
C VAL A 78 -10.59 -44.29 3.61
N ILE A 79 -9.70 -43.37 3.24
CA ILE A 79 -8.57 -42.94 4.06
C ILE A 79 -9.03 -41.76 4.91
N GLN A 80 -9.02 -41.94 6.22
CA GLN A 80 -9.50 -40.95 7.19
C GLN A 80 -8.33 -40.39 7.99
N ARG A 81 -8.25 -39.05 8.05
CA ARG A 81 -7.38 -38.34 8.99
C ARG A 81 -8.10 -38.19 10.33
N ALA A 82 -7.45 -38.50 11.44
CA ALA A 82 -7.92 -38.15 12.77
C ALA A 82 -8.13 -36.62 12.86
N PRO A 83 -9.05 -36.12 13.70
CA PRO A 83 -9.25 -34.68 13.84
C PRO A 83 -7.96 -33.94 14.20
N LEU A 84 -7.78 -32.75 13.66
CA LEU A 84 -6.67 -31.85 13.94
C LEU A 84 -7.19 -30.43 14.18
N ALA A 85 -6.53 -29.72 15.08
CA ALA A 85 -6.78 -28.30 15.28
C ALA A 85 -6.10 -27.51 14.17
N ILE A 86 -6.83 -26.57 13.59
CA ILE A 86 -6.32 -25.55 12.67
C ILE A 86 -6.58 -24.17 13.26
N ASP A 87 -5.65 -23.26 13.02
CA ASP A 87 -5.77 -21.86 13.38
C ASP A 87 -5.83 -20.97 12.11
N GLU A 88 -5.55 -21.57 10.95
CA GLU A 88 -5.47 -20.94 9.63
C GLU A 88 -6.80 -21.11 8.86
N PRO A 89 -7.15 -20.15 7.99
CA PRO A 89 -8.30 -20.27 7.13
C PRO A 89 -8.10 -21.38 6.08
N ILE A 90 -9.17 -22.11 5.79
CA ILE A 90 -9.20 -23.06 4.66
C ILE A 90 -9.14 -22.30 3.33
N LYS A 91 -8.36 -22.80 2.37
CA LYS A 91 -8.23 -22.25 1.02
C LYS A 91 -9.55 -22.35 0.24
N GLY A 92 -9.69 -21.52 -0.79
CA GLY A 92 -10.79 -21.63 -1.76
C GLY A 92 -10.77 -22.93 -2.60
N ALA A 93 -9.64 -23.62 -2.63
CA ALA A 93 -9.49 -24.95 -3.21
C ALA A 93 -8.57 -25.81 -2.35
N VAL A 94 -8.97 -27.06 -2.10
CA VAL A 94 -8.12 -28.10 -1.52
C VAL A 94 -7.46 -28.84 -2.66
N SER A 95 -6.16 -29.10 -2.56
CA SER A 95 -5.42 -29.85 -3.57
C SER A 95 -4.72 -31.07 -2.99
N LEU A 96 -4.59 -32.12 -3.79
CA LEU A 96 -3.95 -33.39 -3.41
C LEU A 96 -3.13 -33.92 -4.58
N ASP A 97 -1.91 -34.37 -4.32
CA ASP A 97 -1.09 -35.03 -5.32
C ASP A 97 -1.37 -36.53 -5.32
N VAL A 98 -1.64 -37.09 -6.50
CA VAL A 98 -1.95 -38.51 -6.66
C VAL A 98 -1.08 -39.14 -7.73
N ARG A 99 -0.39 -40.23 -7.40
CA ARG A 99 0.34 -41.06 -8.36
C ARG A 99 -0.45 -42.33 -8.68
N VAL A 100 -0.85 -42.44 -9.94
CA VAL A 100 -1.50 -43.64 -10.48
C VAL A 100 -0.42 -44.71 -10.76
N PRO A 101 -0.51 -45.94 -10.23
CA PRO A 101 0.49 -46.97 -10.45
C PRO A 101 0.50 -47.45 -11.89
N ALA A 102 1.66 -47.91 -12.37
CA ALA A 102 1.82 -48.52 -13.69
C ALA A 102 1.10 -49.87 -13.82
N GLN A 103 0.92 -50.60 -12.72
CA GLN A 103 0.11 -51.81 -12.69
C GLN A 103 -1.37 -51.42 -12.60
N GLN A 104 -2.08 -51.48 -13.74
CA GLN A 104 -3.52 -51.31 -13.84
C GLN A 104 -4.17 -52.53 -14.50
N PRO A 105 -4.95 -53.34 -13.76
CA PRO A 105 -5.69 -54.47 -14.31
C PRO A 105 -6.74 -54.07 -15.35
N ASN A 106 -7.26 -52.84 -15.26
CA ASN A 106 -8.22 -52.28 -16.20
C ASN A 106 -7.60 -51.12 -16.98
N PRO A 107 -7.37 -51.26 -18.30
CA PRO A 107 -6.75 -50.20 -19.10
C PRO A 107 -7.70 -49.03 -19.41
N TRP A 108 -9.01 -49.18 -19.23
CA TRP A 108 -10.03 -48.17 -19.59
C TRP A 108 -10.54 -47.36 -18.41
N TRP A 109 -10.22 -47.79 -17.19
CA TRP A 109 -10.66 -47.13 -15.97
C TRP A 109 -9.57 -47.27 -14.91
N ALA A 110 -8.88 -46.18 -14.61
CA ALA A 110 -7.83 -46.16 -13.59
C ALA A 110 -8.37 -45.80 -12.19
N GLY A 111 -9.67 -45.53 -12.09
CA GLY A 111 -10.34 -45.19 -10.83
C GLY A 111 -10.70 -43.72 -10.69
N GLU A 112 -11.05 -43.35 -9.46
CA GLU A 112 -11.46 -42.03 -9.03
C GLU A 112 -10.97 -41.77 -7.59
N VAL A 113 -10.69 -40.50 -7.29
CA VAL A 113 -10.44 -40.02 -5.94
C VAL A 113 -11.44 -38.91 -5.57
N SER A 114 -11.97 -38.92 -4.35
CA SER A 114 -12.83 -37.87 -3.83
C SER A 114 -12.37 -37.38 -2.47
N VAL A 115 -12.57 -36.10 -2.18
CA VAL A 115 -12.19 -35.50 -0.89
C VAL A 115 -13.42 -34.95 -0.18
N ALA A 116 -13.49 -35.14 1.13
CA ALA A 116 -14.48 -34.52 2.01
C ALA A 116 -13.80 -33.87 3.22
N VAL A 117 -14.42 -32.83 3.76
CA VAL A 117 -13.98 -32.10 4.95
C VAL A 117 -15.08 -32.12 6.02
N GLN A 118 -14.68 -32.30 7.27
CA GLN A 118 -15.55 -32.31 8.44
C GLN A 118 -14.96 -31.44 9.54
N ALA A 119 -15.78 -30.66 10.21
CA ALA A 119 -15.43 -29.92 11.43
C ALA A 119 -16.71 -29.78 12.28
N PRO A 120 -17.02 -30.76 13.14
CA PRO A 120 -18.25 -30.76 13.94
C PRO A 120 -18.45 -29.49 14.76
N SER A 121 -17.37 -28.93 15.35
CA SER A 121 -17.40 -27.68 16.12
C SER A 121 -17.89 -26.46 15.32
N ARG A 122 -17.79 -26.51 13.99
CA ARG A 122 -18.24 -25.47 13.06
C ARG A 122 -19.45 -25.89 12.22
N GLY A 123 -20.06 -27.04 12.53
CA GLY A 123 -21.20 -27.57 11.78
C GLY A 123 -20.89 -27.97 10.33
N VAL A 124 -19.62 -28.22 10.00
CA VAL A 124 -19.17 -28.57 8.65
C VAL A 124 -19.15 -30.09 8.46
N SER A 125 -19.83 -30.56 7.42
CA SER A 125 -19.70 -31.91 6.87
C SER A 125 -19.99 -31.86 5.37
N GLN A 126 -18.94 -31.77 4.56
CA GLN A 126 -19.07 -31.42 3.14
C GLN A 126 -18.17 -32.28 2.25
N SER A 127 -18.75 -32.84 1.19
CA SER A 127 -18.00 -33.41 0.07
C SER A 127 -17.51 -32.29 -0.86
N LEU A 128 -16.23 -32.32 -1.22
CA LEU A 128 -15.59 -31.38 -2.16
C LEU A 128 -15.62 -31.90 -3.61
N GLY A 129 -16.22 -33.07 -3.82
CA GLY A 129 -16.36 -33.72 -5.12
C GLY A 129 -15.27 -34.75 -5.41
N ALA A 130 -15.29 -35.25 -6.65
CA ALA A 130 -14.43 -36.33 -7.11
C ALA A 130 -13.67 -35.96 -8.41
N ARG A 131 -12.56 -36.66 -8.66
CA ARG A 131 -11.69 -36.48 -9.82
C ARG A 131 -11.32 -37.84 -10.40
N SER A 132 -11.55 -38.02 -11.70
CA SER A 132 -11.18 -39.25 -12.39
C SER A 132 -9.66 -39.38 -12.48
N LEU A 133 -9.16 -40.60 -12.28
CA LEU A 133 -7.76 -40.96 -12.51
C LEU A 133 -7.53 -41.47 -13.94
N THR A 134 -8.60 -41.71 -14.70
CA THR A 134 -8.53 -42.20 -16.08
C THR A 134 -7.94 -41.14 -17.00
N GLY A 135 -6.96 -41.55 -17.82
CA GLY A 135 -6.27 -40.65 -18.75
C GLY A 135 -5.07 -39.90 -18.13
N LEU A 136 -4.86 -40.02 -16.81
CA LEU A 136 -3.65 -39.51 -16.17
C LEU A 136 -2.45 -40.41 -16.52
N ALA A 137 -1.28 -39.79 -16.70
CA ALA A 137 -0.04 -40.53 -16.94
C ALA A 137 0.30 -41.42 -15.73
N GLN A 138 0.53 -42.71 -15.98
CA GLN A 138 0.89 -43.65 -14.93
C GLN A 138 2.33 -43.43 -14.47
N GLY A 139 2.61 -43.68 -13.19
CA GLY A 139 3.95 -43.57 -12.62
C GLY A 139 4.41 -42.13 -12.37
N THR A 140 3.54 -41.13 -12.45
CA THR A 140 3.84 -39.73 -12.10
C THR A 140 2.77 -39.17 -11.16
N PHE A 141 3.14 -38.19 -10.34
CA PHE A 141 2.17 -37.47 -9.52
C PHE A 141 1.38 -36.46 -10.37
N HIS A 142 0.11 -36.30 -10.03
CA HIS A 142 -0.79 -35.32 -10.62
C HIS A 142 -1.44 -34.50 -9.50
N ARG A 143 -1.38 -33.18 -9.61
CA ARG A 143 -2.03 -32.23 -8.70
C ARG A 143 -3.52 -32.17 -9.02
N LEU A 144 -4.37 -32.68 -8.13
CA LEU A 144 -5.82 -32.64 -8.26
C LEU A 144 -6.39 -31.54 -7.37
N SER A 145 -7.27 -30.71 -7.90
CA SER A 145 -7.85 -29.58 -7.17
C SER A 145 -9.37 -29.72 -7.00
N PHE A 146 -9.86 -29.44 -5.79
CA PHE A 146 -11.25 -29.56 -5.35
C PHE A 146 -11.73 -28.22 -4.79
N THR A 147 -12.78 -27.65 -5.37
CA THR A 147 -13.33 -26.35 -4.95
C THR A 147 -13.96 -26.46 -3.56
N VAL A 148 -13.62 -25.52 -2.67
CA VAL A 148 -14.25 -25.41 -1.35
C VAL A 148 -15.46 -24.47 -1.45
N PRO A 149 -16.69 -24.91 -1.14
CA PRO A 149 -17.85 -24.04 -1.16
C PRO A 149 -17.65 -22.81 -0.24
N PRO A 150 -18.09 -21.60 -0.63
CA PRO A 150 -17.92 -20.39 0.19
C PRO A 150 -18.47 -20.51 1.62
N ALA A 151 -19.55 -21.26 1.82
CA ALA A 151 -20.12 -21.53 3.14
C ALA A 151 -19.15 -22.30 4.06
N VAL A 152 -18.36 -23.22 3.52
CA VAL A 152 -17.34 -23.95 4.27
C VAL A 152 -16.14 -23.05 4.58
N GLN A 153 -15.71 -22.23 3.60
CA GLN A 153 -14.64 -21.26 3.82
C GLN A 153 -14.99 -20.30 4.96
N GLN A 154 -16.22 -19.78 4.95
CA GLN A 154 -16.72 -18.90 6.01
C GLN A 154 -16.80 -19.59 7.38
N ALA A 155 -17.24 -20.86 7.42
CA ALA A 155 -17.34 -21.59 8.68
C ALA A 155 -15.98 -21.92 9.32
N LEU A 156 -14.93 -22.03 8.49
CA LEU A 156 -13.57 -22.40 8.92
C LEU A 156 -12.57 -21.22 8.87
N SER A 157 -13.01 -19.99 8.59
CA SER A 157 -12.11 -18.84 8.43
C SER A 157 -11.38 -18.43 9.71
N ALA A 158 -11.95 -18.75 10.88
CA ALA A 158 -11.38 -18.47 12.20
C ALA A 158 -10.76 -19.72 12.85
N GLY A 159 -10.36 -20.71 12.06
CA GLY A 159 -9.86 -21.98 12.54
C GLY A 159 -10.92 -22.88 13.20
N ALA A 160 -10.55 -24.12 13.54
CA ALA A 160 -11.40 -25.09 14.21
C ALA A 160 -10.57 -26.19 14.89
N PRO A 161 -10.94 -26.63 16.09
CA PRO A 161 -10.16 -27.61 16.87
C PRO A 161 -10.26 -29.06 16.38
N ASP A 162 -11.17 -29.37 15.45
CA ASP A 162 -11.60 -30.73 15.12
C ASP A 162 -11.76 -30.99 13.62
N VAL A 163 -10.92 -30.36 12.79
CA VAL A 163 -10.97 -30.53 11.34
C VAL A 163 -10.43 -31.90 10.94
N SER A 164 -11.14 -32.57 10.05
CA SER A 164 -10.78 -33.89 9.53
C SER A 164 -11.05 -33.99 8.04
N PHE A 165 -10.12 -34.60 7.31
CA PHE A 165 -10.27 -34.91 5.89
C PHE A 165 -10.51 -36.40 5.67
N SER A 166 -11.38 -36.71 4.72
CA SER A 166 -11.63 -38.06 4.22
C SER A 166 -11.29 -38.12 2.75
N ILE A 167 -10.44 -39.06 2.35
CA ILE A 167 -10.07 -39.30 0.95
C ILE A 167 -10.63 -40.67 0.57
N THR A 168 -11.55 -40.71 -0.39
CA THR A 168 -12.04 -41.98 -0.94
C THR A 168 -11.25 -42.31 -2.18
N LEU A 169 -10.70 -43.51 -2.23
CA LEU A 169 -10.04 -44.08 -3.41
C LEU A 169 -10.87 -45.27 -3.92
N ASN A 170 -11.33 -45.17 -5.16
CA ASN A 170 -12.10 -46.22 -5.83
C ASN A 170 -11.41 -46.59 -7.15
N VAL A 171 -10.76 -47.75 -7.17
CA VAL A 171 -9.80 -48.19 -8.20
C VAL A 171 -10.05 -49.66 -8.57
N PRO A 172 -9.57 -50.13 -9.74
CA PRO A 172 -9.68 -51.53 -10.09
C PRO A 172 -9.04 -52.47 -9.06
N SER A 173 -9.75 -53.54 -8.68
CA SER A 173 -9.18 -54.59 -7.84
C SER A 173 -7.93 -55.20 -8.48
N GLY A 174 -6.82 -55.22 -7.75
CA GLY A 174 -5.52 -55.71 -8.23
C GLY A 174 -4.60 -54.63 -8.83
N SER A 175 -4.99 -53.36 -8.81
CA SER A 175 -4.08 -52.24 -9.09
C SER A 175 -2.89 -52.24 -8.14
N GLY A 176 -1.77 -51.71 -8.61
CA GLY A 176 -0.62 -51.43 -7.75
C GLY A 176 -0.93 -50.41 -6.65
N PRO A 177 0.04 -50.10 -5.77
CA PRO A 177 -0.14 -49.07 -4.75
C PRO A 177 -0.34 -47.69 -5.38
N HIS A 178 -1.39 -46.98 -4.97
CA HIS A 178 -1.55 -45.56 -5.29
C HIS A 178 -0.81 -44.74 -4.25
N LEU A 179 -0.14 -43.66 -4.66
CA LEU A 179 0.51 -42.74 -3.72
C LEU A 179 -0.30 -41.46 -3.61
N LEU A 180 -0.52 -41.00 -2.38
CA LEU A 180 -1.17 -39.75 -2.03
C LEU A 180 -0.14 -38.88 -1.32
N ASP A 181 -0.04 -37.62 -1.71
CA ASP A 181 0.95 -36.69 -1.16
C ASP A 181 0.40 -35.24 -1.17
N ARG A 182 1.00 -34.35 -0.36
CA ARG A 182 0.73 -32.90 -0.36
C ARG A 182 -0.75 -32.52 -0.34
N LEU A 183 -1.47 -32.93 0.71
CA LEU A 183 -2.84 -32.47 0.93
C LEU A 183 -2.82 -31.00 1.40
N ASP A 184 -2.99 -30.09 0.45
CA ASP A 184 -2.91 -28.65 0.68
C ASP A 184 -4.31 -28.06 0.82
N ALA A 185 -4.67 -27.69 2.05
CA ALA A 185 -6.00 -27.22 2.39
C ALA A 185 -6.03 -25.86 3.10
N PHE A 186 -4.91 -25.40 3.66
CA PHE A 186 -4.85 -24.22 4.52
C PHE A 186 -3.85 -23.20 3.97
N ASP A 187 -4.10 -21.92 4.20
CA ASP A 187 -3.12 -20.89 3.90
C ASP A 187 -2.01 -20.92 4.96
N THR A 188 -0.91 -21.59 4.61
CA THR A 188 0.23 -21.79 5.51
C THR A 188 1.21 -20.64 5.43
N SER A 189 0.88 -19.53 4.77
CA SER A 189 1.68 -18.33 4.88
C SER A 189 1.59 -17.84 6.32
N PRO A 190 2.69 -17.40 6.98
CA PRO A 190 2.53 -16.66 8.23
C PRO A 190 1.48 -15.58 7.99
N PRO A 191 0.62 -15.22 8.96
CA PRO A 191 -0.22 -14.06 8.79
C PRO A 191 0.71 -12.91 8.45
N VAL A 192 0.70 -12.51 7.17
CA VAL A 192 1.50 -11.38 6.71
C VAL A 192 1.01 -10.24 7.57
N ALA A 193 1.92 -9.68 8.38
CA ALA A 193 1.56 -8.56 9.23
C ALA A 193 0.86 -7.54 8.32
N ALA A 194 -0.38 -7.20 8.67
CA ALA A 194 -1.18 -6.33 7.83
C ALA A 194 -0.39 -5.04 7.59
N ALA A 195 -0.36 -4.57 6.34
CA ALA A 195 0.37 -3.37 6.00
C ALA A 195 -0.05 -2.22 6.93
N PRO A 196 0.89 -1.42 7.47
CA PRO A 196 0.49 -0.25 8.24
C PRO A 196 -0.38 0.63 7.35
N LEU A 197 -1.45 1.22 7.89
CA LEU A 197 -2.34 2.10 7.14
C LEU A 197 -2.00 3.57 7.43
N PRO A 198 -2.34 4.50 6.51
CA PRO A 198 -2.31 5.93 6.81
C PRO A 198 -3.08 6.27 8.09
N PRO A 199 -2.71 7.32 8.85
CA PRO A 199 -3.27 7.59 10.20
C PRO A 199 -4.79 7.77 10.27
N TRP A 200 -5.46 8.07 9.16
CA TRP A 200 -6.91 8.23 9.09
C TRP A 200 -7.68 6.94 8.72
N LEU A 201 -6.99 5.82 8.55
CA LEU A 201 -7.57 4.52 8.20
C LEU A 201 -7.26 3.48 9.27
N GLU A 202 -8.22 2.57 9.49
CA GLU A 202 -8.04 1.39 10.34
C GLU A 202 -8.58 0.13 9.62
N TYR A 203 -8.04 -1.03 9.98
CA TYR A 203 -8.62 -2.30 9.55
C TYR A 203 -9.93 -2.59 10.29
N CYS A 204 -10.91 -3.14 9.59
CA CYS A 204 -12.24 -3.44 10.14
C CYS A 204 -12.36 -4.89 10.62
N ASN A 205 -11.27 -5.44 11.16
CA ASN A 205 -11.24 -6.75 11.82
C ASN A 205 -11.70 -6.68 13.29
N ALA A 206 -11.77 -5.48 13.88
CA ALA A 206 -12.22 -5.24 15.25
C ALA A 206 -13.08 -3.97 15.36
N ALA A 207 -13.69 -3.78 16.53
CA ALA A 207 -14.37 -2.53 16.88
C ALA A 207 -13.34 -1.37 16.98
N PRO A 208 -13.72 -0.12 16.65
CA PRO A 208 -15.08 0.31 16.35
C PRO A 208 -15.53 0.02 14.90
N CYS A 209 -14.62 -0.02 13.91
CA CYS A 209 -15.02 -0.16 12.51
C CYS A 209 -15.90 -1.39 12.23
N ALA A 210 -15.54 -2.58 12.72
CA ALA A 210 -16.30 -3.81 12.44
C ALA A 210 -17.78 -3.73 12.87
N THR A 211 -18.08 -2.85 13.84
CA THR A 211 -19.43 -2.63 14.39
C THR A 211 -20.11 -1.37 13.87
N ALA A 212 -19.40 -0.52 13.13
CA ALA A 212 -19.96 0.73 12.63
C ALA A 212 -21.04 0.47 11.58
N ALA A 213 -22.08 1.30 11.59
CA ALA A 213 -23.14 1.23 10.59
C ALA A 213 -22.58 1.55 9.19
N PRO A 214 -23.08 0.90 8.13
CA PRO A 214 -22.64 1.22 6.78
C PRO A 214 -23.07 2.63 6.38
N VAL A 215 -22.28 3.27 5.54
CA VAL A 215 -22.69 4.48 4.82
C VAL A 215 -23.66 4.08 3.72
N VAL A 216 -24.78 4.77 3.56
CA VAL A 216 -25.76 4.49 2.50
C VAL A 216 -25.90 5.72 1.61
N VAL A 217 -25.61 5.56 0.31
CA VAL A 217 -25.67 6.64 -0.69
C VAL A 217 -26.56 6.24 -1.83
N TYR A 218 -27.41 7.17 -2.26
CA TYR A 218 -28.27 7.00 -3.43
C TYR A 218 -27.76 7.86 -4.58
N VAL A 219 -27.71 7.28 -5.77
CA VAL A 219 -27.53 8.00 -7.03
C VAL A 219 -28.91 8.24 -7.62
N CYS A 220 -29.26 9.51 -7.80
CA CYS A 220 -30.57 9.92 -8.29
C CYS A 220 -30.46 10.79 -9.55
N PRO A 221 -31.44 10.76 -10.45
CA PRO A 221 -31.59 11.80 -11.45
C PRO A 221 -31.78 13.17 -10.77
N ALA A 222 -31.18 14.23 -11.29
CA ALA A 222 -31.32 15.59 -10.80
C ALA A 222 -32.78 16.09 -10.84
N SER A 223 -33.58 15.54 -11.75
CA SER A 223 -35.03 15.77 -11.82
C SER A 223 -35.81 15.10 -10.69
N ASN A 224 -35.22 14.13 -9.98
CA ASN A 224 -35.81 13.44 -8.83
C ASN A 224 -34.75 13.12 -7.76
N PRO A 225 -34.25 14.11 -7.01
CA PRO A 225 -33.17 13.93 -6.04
C PRO A 225 -33.57 13.07 -4.81
N LEU A 226 -34.88 12.84 -4.62
CA LEU A 226 -35.43 12.00 -3.54
C LEU A 226 -35.78 10.58 -4.01
N CYS A 227 -35.19 10.14 -5.12
CA CYS A 227 -35.38 8.78 -5.60
C CYS A 227 -35.04 7.72 -4.54
N THR A 228 -35.62 6.52 -4.70
CA THR A 228 -35.35 5.34 -3.87
C THR A 228 -35.03 4.16 -4.80
N PRO A 229 -33.79 4.07 -5.31
CA PRO A 229 -33.45 3.05 -6.29
C PRO A 229 -33.57 1.64 -5.70
N VAL A 230 -34.03 0.71 -6.53
CA VAL A 230 -34.21 -0.69 -6.11
C VAL A 230 -32.92 -1.49 -6.20
N ARG A 231 -32.05 -1.12 -7.14
CA ARG A 231 -30.77 -1.79 -7.36
C ARG A 231 -29.72 -1.23 -6.40
N GLN A 232 -28.97 -2.12 -5.75
CA GLN A 232 -27.94 -1.75 -4.77
C GLN A 232 -26.68 -2.60 -4.90
N THR A 233 -25.55 -2.11 -4.42
CA THR A 233 -24.33 -2.90 -4.20
C THR A 233 -23.69 -2.53 -2.87
N THR A 234 -23.03 -3.48 -2.23
CA THR A 234 -22.19 -3.22 -1.06
C THR A 234 -20.74 -3.04 -1.52
N VAL A 235 -20.23 -1.82 -1.47
CA VAL A 235 -18.83 -1.50 -1.76
C VAL A 235 -17.99 -1.75 -0.50
N VAL A 236 -16.95 -2.57 -0.63
CA VAL A 236 -16.04 -2.90 0.47
C VAL A 236 -14.62 -2.52 0.08
N PRO A 237 -14.09 -1.39 0.57
CA PRO A 237 -12.69 -1.05 0.41
C PRO A 237 -11.84 -2.02 1.24
N ASN A 238 -10.76 -2.53 0.67
CA ASN A 238 -9.85 -3.44 1.34
C ASN A 238 -8.41 -3.26 0.87
N VAL A 239 -7.46 -3.53 1.78
CA VAL A 239 -6.02 -3.60 1.49
C VAL A 239 -5.60 -5.04 1.73
N ASP A 240 -4.96 -5.66 0.72
CA ASP A 240 -4.49 -7.04 0.77
C ASP A 240 -5.58 -8.03 1.23
N GLY A 241 -6.82 -7.82 0.75
CA GLY A 241 -7.98 -8.64 1.10
C GLY A 241 -8.62 -8.32 2.46
N THR A 242 -8.05 -7.41 3.26
CA THR A 242 -8.58 -7.03 4.58
C THR A 242 -9.37 -5.72 4.50
N PRO A 243 -10.65 -5.69 4.91
CA PRO A 243 -11.47 -4.47 4.86
C PRO A 243 -10.90 -3.31 5.69
N ILE A 244 -11.02 -2.09 5.17
CA ILE A 244 -10.57 -0.85 5.82
C ILE A 244 -11.73 0.11 6.10
N SER A 245 -11.53 1.06 7.01
CA SER A 245 -12.57 1.91 7.59
C SER A 245 -13.07 3.04 6.68
N GLY A 246 -12.42 3.27 5.54
CA GLY A 246 -12.68 4.45 4.75
C GLY A 246 -12.07 4.43 3.37
N VAL A 247 -12.56 5.34 2.54
CA VAL A 247 -12.03 5.62 1.20
C VAL A 247 -12.58 6.97 0.72
N PHE A 248 -11.80 7.70 -0.07
CA PHE A 248 -12.30 8.71 -0.99
C PHE A 248 -12.79 8.00 -2.25
N LEU A 249 -14.10 7.88 -2.43
CA LEU A 249 -14.72 7.17 -3.55
C LEU A 249 -15.21 8.17 -4.60
N PRO A 250 -14.46 8.44 -5.67
CA PRO A 250 -15.01 9.13 -6.83
C PRO A 250 -15.96 8.19 -7.59
N LEU A 251 -16.96 8.79 -8.23
CA LEU A 251 -17.94 8.09 -9.07
C LEU A 251 -18.05 8.78 -10.43
N THR A 252 -18.00 7.98 -11.48
CA THR A 252 -18.36 8.43 -12.83
C THR A 252 -19.88 8.30 -12.96
N LEU A 253 -20.56 9.45 -12.92
CA LEU A 253 -22.01 9.52 -12.97
C LEU A 253 -22.52 9.85 -14.38
N PRO A 254 -23.68 9.33 -14.80
CA PRO A 254 -24.36 9.80 -16.00
C PRO A 254 -24.70 11.28 -15.91
N GLU A 255 -24.79 11.94 -17.07
CA GLU A 255 -25.20 13.35 -17.14
C GLU A 255 -26.54 13.57 -16.43
N GLY A 256 -26.57 14.59 -15.55
CA GLY A 256 -27.76 14.93 -14.79
C GLY A 256 -28.06 13.99 -13.62
N ALA A 257 -27.14 13.12 -13.20
CA ALA A 257 -27.25 12.39 -11.93
C ALA A 257 -26.63 13.17 -10.76
N THR A 258 -27.12 12.93 -9.54
CA THR A 258 -26.62 13.52 -8.29
C THR A 258 -26.51 12.45 -7.21
N LEU A 259 -25.64 12.70 -6.24
CA LEU A 259 -25.47 11.85 -5.07
C LEU A 259 -26.25 12.40 -3.87
N ARG A 260 -26.85 11.51 -3.09
CA ARG A 260 -27.54 11.83 -1.84
C ARG A 260 -27.13 10.87 -0.74
N LEU A 261 -26.65 11.43 0.38
CA LEU A 261 -26.47 10.66 1.61
C LEU A 261 -27.84 10.27 2.17
N ALA A 262 -28.08 8.96 2.33
CA ALA A 262 -29.30 8.44 2.92
C ALA A 262 -29.13 8.13 4.42
N SER A 263 -27.98 7.58 4.81
CA SER A 263 -27.62 7.34 6.22
C SER A 263 -26.10 7.12 6.39
N GLY A 264 -25.66 7.11 7.64
CA GLY A 264 -24.24 6.98 8.02
C GLY A 264 -23.50 8.32 8.04
N SER A 265 -22.22 8.26 8.39
CA SER A 265 -21.34 9.44 8.48
C SER A 265 -20.43 9.48 7.26
N ALA A 266 -20.75 10.35 6.31
CA ALA A 266 -19.95 10.57 5.11
C ALA A 266 -20.13 11.99 4.59
N THR A 267 -19.14 12.47 3.83
CA THR A 267 -19.27 13.67 3.00
C THR A 267 -19.62 13.24 1.58
N VAL A 268 -20.67 13.83 1.02
CA VAL A 268 -21.12 13.57 -0.35
C VAL A 268 -21.06 14.88 -1.13
N ASN A 269 -20.38 14.85 -2.28
CA ASN A 269 -20.34 15.96 -3.24
C ASN A 269 -20.96 15.49 -4.57
N ALA A 270 -20.89 16.31 -5.62
CA ALA A 270 -21.50 16.04 -6.92
C ALA A 270 -21.07 14.69 -7.52
N SER A 271 -19.80 14.29 -7.34
CA SER A 271 -19.22 13.11 -7.97
C SER A 271 -18.33 12.27 -7.05
N PHE A 272 -18.38 12.47 -5.73
CA PHE A 272 -17.60 11.65 -4.81
C PHE A 272 -18.28 11.47 -3.45
N VAL A 273 -17.89 10.41 -2.75
CA VAL A 273 -18.25 10.11 -1.37
C VAL A 273 -16.96 9.90 -0.57
N THR A 274 -16.87 10.48 0.63
CA THR A 274 -15.74 10.27 1.53
C THR A 274 -16.23 9.86 2.90
N TYR A 275 -15.63 8.83 3.47
CA TYR A 275 -15.91 8.35 4.83
C TYR A 275 -14.66 7.68 5.42
N SER A 276 -14.51 7.69 6.74
CA SER A 276 -13.30 7.21 7.43
C SER A 276 -13.57 6.21 8.56
N TYR A 277 -14.84 5.92 8.87
CA TYR A 277 -15.24 5.05 9.99
C TYR A 277 -16.46 4.18 9.66
N ALA A 278 -16.44 3.51 8.50
CA ALA A 278 -17.44 2.50 8.15
C ALA A 278 -16.79 1.33 7.40
N PRO A 279 -17.17 0.08 7.71
CA PRO A 279 -16.55 -1.09 7.08
C PRO A 279 -16.97 -1.28 5.61
N ARG A 280 -18.01 -0.56 5.18
CA ARG A 280 -18.60 -0.67 3.84
C ARG A 280 -19.52 0.51 3.53
N LEU A 281 -19.72 0.75 2.24
CA LEU A 281 -20.72 1.65 1.68
C LEU A 281 -21.79 0.84 0.94
N VAL A 282 -23.06 1.15 1.12
CA VAL A 282 -24.16 0.61 0.31
C VAL A 282 -24.60 1.67 -0.68
N LEU A 283 -24.35 1.40 -1.96
CA LEU A 283 -24.70 2.29 -3.06
C LEU A 283 -26.00 1.82 -3.70
N HIS A 284 -27.02 2.68 -3.73
CA HIS A 284 -28.25 2.44 -4.48
C HIS A 284 -28.25 3.26 -5.77
N SER A 285 -28.52 2.63 -6.91
CA SER A 285 -28.67 3.32 -8.19
C SER A 285 -29.39 2.45 -9.22
N ASP A 286 -30.42 3.01 -9.86
CA ASP A 286 -31.03 2.44 -11.07
C ASP A 286 -30.34 2.96 -12.35
N LEU A 287 -29.37 3.88 -12.18
CA LEU A 287 -28.50 4.40 -13.24
C LEU A 287 -27.16 3.65 -13.23
N ASP A 288 -26.57 3.48 -14.40
CA ASP A 288 -25.24 2.88 -14.50
C ASP A 288 -24.18 3.88 -14.06
N VAL A 289 -23.28 3.43 -13.19
CA VAL A 289 -22.21 4.23 -12.60
C VAL A 289 -20.93 3.41 -12.57
N LEU A 290 -19.78 4.07 -12.60
CA LEU A 290 -18.49 3.45 -12.32
C LEU A 290 -17.92 4.02 -11.02
N LEU A 291 -17.17 3.19 -10.30
CA LEU A 291 -16.59 3.52 -9.01
C LEU A 291 -15.07 3.69 -9.12
N SER A 292 -14.49 4.57 -8.32
CA SER A 292 -13.05 4.89 -8.28
C SER A 292 -12.52 5.52 -9.58
N TYR A 293 -11.28 6.00 -9.57
CA TYR A 293 -10.58 6.42 -10.79
C TYR A 293 -10.14 5.25 -11.67
N TYR A 294 -10.39 4.02 -11.25
CA TYR A 294 -10.03 2.78 -11.96
C TYR A 294 -11.22 2.11 -12.64
N ASP A 295 -12.34 2.83 -12.80
CA ASP A 295 -13.53 2.40 -13.54
C ASP A 295 -14.11 1.05 -13.06
N VAL A 296 -14.14 0.84 -11.74
CA VAL A 296 -14.64 -0.38 -11.12
C VAL A 296 -16.15 -0.48 -11.33
N ALA A 297 -16.57 -1.49 -12.08
CA ALA A 297 -17.98 -1.76 -12.35
C ALA A 297 -18.68 -2.35 -11.11
N PRO A 298 -19.83 -1.79 -10.67
CA PRO A 298 -20.61 -2.34 -9.58
C PRO A 298 -21.10 -3.77 -9.83
N VAL A 299 -20.92 -4.64 -8.83
CA VAL A 299 -21.61 -5.94 -8.72
C VAL A 299 -22.98 -5.70 -8.08
N TRP A 300 -23.98 -5.42 -8.92
CA TRP A 300 -25.33 -5.18 -8.46
C TRP A 300 -25.96 -6.39 -7.77
N ASN A 301 -26.69 -6.12 -6.68
CA ASN A 301 -27.26 -7.09 -5.74
C ASN A 301 -26.21 -8.01 -5.08
N GLY A 302 -24.96 -7.56 -5.01
CA GLY A 302 -23.85 -8.28 -4.41
C GLY A 302 -22.87 -7.34 -3.71
N THR A 303 -21.62 -7.81 -3.61
CA THR A 303 -20.50 -7.05 -3.05
C THR A 303 -19.57 -6.62 -4.18
N THR A 304 -19.27 -5.33 -4.25
CA THR A 304 -18.24 -4.78 -5.13
C THR A 304 -16.97 -4.56 -4.31
N PRO A 305 -15.93 -5.39 -4.47
CA PRO A 305 -14.66 -5.15 -3.80
C PRO A 305 -13.97 -3.93 -4.43
N LEU A 306 -13.54 -2.99 -3.60
CA LEU A 306 -12.61 -1.94 -4.01
C LEU A 306 -11.26 -2.29 -3.40
N THR A 307 -10.42 -2.96 -4.18
CA THR A 307 -9.22 -3.64 -3.68
C THR A 307 -8.00 -2.79 -3.91
N PHE A 308 -7.13 -2.73 -2.90
CA PHE A 308 -5.80 -2.18 -2.98
C PHE A 308 -4.79 -3.23 -2.54
N GLU A 309 -3.61 -3.18 -3.13
CA GLU A 309 -2.48 -4.03 -2.79
C GLU A 309 -1.36 -3.17 -2.22
N SER A 310 -0.66 -3.68 -1.21
CA SER A 310 0.47 -2.99 -0.60
C SER A 310 1.82 -3.57 -1.03
N THR A 311 2.86 -2.75 -0.94
CA THR A 311 4.27 -3.17 -1.04
C THR A 311 5.05 -2.46 0.05
N LEU A 312 5.66 -3.24 0.93
CA LEU A 312 6.43 -2.74 2.07
C LEU A 312 7.92 -2.82 1.76
N THR A 313 8.63 -1.71 1.96
CA THR A 313 10.09 -1.65 1.82
C THR A 313 10.66 -0.97 3.06
N SER A 314 11.80 -1.44 3.57
CA SER A 314 12.38 -0.98 4.82
C SER A 314 13.88 -0.74 4.68
N SER A 315 14.36 0.30 5.35
CA SER A 315 15.78 0.65 5.47
C SER A 315 16.09 1.10 6.91
N ALA A 316 17.33 1.56 7.15
CA ALA A 316 17.73 2.11 8.45
C ALA A 316 17.01 3.43 8.80
N VAL A 317 16.69 4.27 7.81
CA VAL A 317 16.18 5.63 8.02
C VAL A 317 14.73 5.83 7.58
N MET A 318 14.18 4.91 6.79
CA MET A 318 12.81 5.01 6.28
C MET A 318 12.19 3.62 6.09
N ASP A 319 10.94 3.47 6.54
CA ASP A 319 9.99 2.45 6.10
C ASP A 319 9.01 3.09 5.13
N SER A 320 8.70 2.41 4.03
CA SER A 320 7.70 2.86 3.06
C SER A 320 6.63 1.82 2.83
N ALA A 321 5.36 2.24 2.89
CA ALA A 321 4.21 1.46 2.44
C ALA A 321 3.66 2.08 1.15
N PHE A 322 3.75 1.35 0.04
CA PHE A 322 3.20 1.77 -1.24
C PHE A 322 1.90 1.02 -1.52
N PHE A 323 0.82 1.74 -1.77
CA PHE A 323 -0.49 1.16 -2.09
C PHE A 323 -0.81 1.37 -3.55
N ARG A 324 -1.48 0.40 -4.19
CA ARG A 324 -1.99 0.55 -5.56
C ARG A 324 -3.30 -0.19 -5.77
N HIS A 325 -4.08 0.28 -6.73
CA HIS A 325 -5.17 -0.54 -7.27
C HIS A 325 -4.59 -1.63 -8.19
N PRO A 326 -5.05 -2.89 -8.10
CA PRO A 326 -4.45 -4.01 -8.84
C PRO A 326 -4.55 -3.89 -10.36
N SER A 327 -5.56 -3.17 -10.88
CA SER A 327 -5.72 -2.93 -12.33
C SER A 327 -4.74 -1.89 -12.88
N TYR A 328 -4.05 -1.13 -12.03
CA TYR A 328 -3.10 -0.11 -12.45
C TYR A 328 -1.67 -0.65 -12.38
N ASN A 329 -1.03 -0.74 -13.54
CA ASN A 329 0.36 -1.16 -13.61
C ASN A 329 1.28 -0.01 -13.16
N THR A 330 1.96 -0.21 -12.04
CA THR A 330 2.86 0.76 -11.43
C THR A 330 4.32 0.54 -11.79
N GLY A 331 4.65 -0.53 -12.52
CA GLY A 331 6.04 -0.89 -12.85
C GLY A 331 6.91 -0.97 -11.58
N THR A 332 8.03 -0.24 -11.59
CA THR A 332 9.01 -0.17 -10.49
C THR A 332 8.73 0.90 -9.45
N ALA A 333 7.59 1.62 -9.54
CA ALA A 333 7.34 2.82 -8.74
C ALA A 333 7.54 2.64 -7.23
N ALA A 334 7.13 1.50 -6.64
CA ALA A 334 7.32 1.25 -5.22
C ALA A 334 8.81 1.27 -4.80
N ALA A 335 9.67 0.63 -5.60
CA ALA A 335 11.12 0.60 -5.36
C ALA A 335 11.77 1.95 -5.67
N ASP A 336 11.35 2.60 -6.78
CA ASP A 336 11.88 3.89 -7.19
C ASP A 336 11.58 4.99 -6.17
N LEU A 337 10.35 5.03 -5.64
CA LEU A 337 9.95 5.96 -4.58
C LEU A 337 10.71 5.72 -3.28
N HIS A 338 10.93 4.45 -2.90
CA HIS A 338 11.73 4.15 -1.72
C HIS A 338 13.17 4.63 -1.89
N ALA A 339 13.81 4.32 -3.02
CA ALA A 339 15.18 4.73 -3.29
C ALA A 339 15.33 6.27 -3.34
N GLN A 340 14.48 6.96 -4.10
CA GLN A 340 14.50 8.42 -4.20
C GLN A 340 14.14 9.08 -2.86
N GLY A 341 13.25 8.48 -2.07
CA GLY A 341 12.96 8.94 -0.72
C GLY A 341 14.18 8.87 0.20
N LEU A 342 14.98 7.81 0.13
CA LEU A 342 16.25 7.73 0.89
C LEU A 342 17.23 8.82 0.46
N ASP A 343 17.33 9.09 -0.84
CA ASP A 343 18.20 10.14 -1.36
C ASP A 343 17.75 11.53 -0.88
N ALA A 344 16.44 11.83 -0.98
CA ALA A 344 15.86 13.08 -0.49
C ALA A 344 16.12 13.28 1.02
N VAL A 345 15.84 12.25 1.83
CA VAL A 345 16.08 12.28 3.28
C VAL A 345 17.56 12.53 3.59
N SER A 346 18.47 11.88 2.87
CA SER A 346 19.91 12.07 3.07
C SER A 346 20.32 13.51 2.77
N ILE A 347 19.93 14.04 1.59
CA ILE A 347 20.32 15.38 1.15
C ILE A 347 19.75 16.45 2.10
N GLU A 348 18.47 16.33 2.49
CA GLU A 348 17.82 17.30 3.37
C GLU A 348 18.43 17.29 4.78
N ARG A 349 18.74 16.12 5.32
CA ARG A 349 19.45 16.02 6.61
C ARG A 349 20.86 16.58 6.54
N ASP A 350 21.59 16.31 5.45
CA ASP A 350 22.94 16.85 5.25
C ASP A 350 22.93 18.38 5.12
N MET A 351 21.93 18.95 4.43
CA MET A 351 21.76 20.40 4.27
C MET A 351 21.37 21.10 5.58
N THR A 352 20.56 20.44 6.41
CA THR A 352 20.01 21.03 7.63
C THR A 352 20.84 20.73 8.88
N ASP A 353 21.71 19.72 8.84
CA ASP A 353 22.39 19.14 10.01
C ASP A 353 21.41 18.70 11.12
N ILE A 354 20.19 18.31 10.73
CA ILE A 354 19.16 17.79 11.63
C ILE A 354 19.02 16.29 11.40
N THR A 355 19.09 15.52 12.48
CA THR A 355 18.74 14.10 12.47
C THR A 355 17.37 13.92 13.10
N SER A 356 16.36 13.60 12.29
CA SER A 356 15.02 13.25 12.77
C SER A 356 14.86 11.74 13.01
N GLU A 357 13.71 11.35 13.57
CA GLU A 357 13.33 9.95 13.77
C GLU A 357 13.32 9.15 12.44
N LYS A 358 13.19 7.82 12.54
CA LYS A 358 13.02 6.98 11.36
C LYS A 358 11.68 7.32 10.70
N LEU A 359 11.68 7.54 9.38
CA LEU A 359 10.46 7.90 8.68
C LEU A 359 9.57 6.70 8.39
N HIS A 360 8.26 6.93 8.43
CA HIS A 360 7.21 6.03 8.00
C HIS A 360 6.43 6.71 6.86
N ALA A 361 6.80 6.40 5.63
CA ALA A 361 6.23 7.01 4.44
C ALA A 361 5.11 6.18 3.82
N PHE A 362 3.92 6.75 3.67
CA PHE A 362 2.77 6.11 3.03
C PHE A 362 2.52 6.72 1.65
N PHE A 363 2.79 5.97 0.59
CA PHE A 363 2.50 6.39 -0.79
C PHE A 363 1.17 5.81 -1.23
N VAL A 364 0.15 6.67 -1.33
CA VAL A 364 -1.24 6.27 -1.54
C VAL A 364 -1.81 6.81 -2.85
N PRO A 365 -2.72 6.06 -3.52
CA PRO A 365 -3.54 6.64 -4.57
C PRO A 365 -4.58 7.59 -3.95
N SER A 366 -5.18 8.45 -4.77
CA SER A 366 -6.15 9.45 -4.28
C SER A 366 -7.34 8.87 -3.53
N GLU A 367 -7.74 7.63 -3.84
CA GLU A 367 -8.81 6.95 -3.11
C GLU A 367 -8.47 6.62 -1.66
N LEU A 368 -7.19 6.38 -1.35
CA LEU A 368 -6.73 6.17 0.03
C LEU A 368 -6.23 7.46 0.68
N GLY A 369 -6.32 8.60 -0.03
CA GLY A 369 -6.09 9.93 0.53
C GLY A 369 -7.05 10.24 1.68
N GLY A 370 -6.68 11.22 2.49
CA GLY A 370 -7.47 11.74 3.61
C GLY A 370 -8.63 12.62 3.15
N VAL A 371 -8.80 13.76 3.81
CA VAL A 371 -9.97 14.62 3.63
C VAL A 371 -10.01 15.17 2.20
N MET A 372 -11.11 14.87 1.48
CA MET A 372 -11.33 15.25 0.07
C MET A 372 -10.29 14.72 -0.93
N GLY A 373 -9.57 13.66 -0.59
CA GLY A 373 -8.53 13.12 -1.46
C GLY A 373 -7.23 13.92 -1.45
N GLU A 374 -7.11 14.95 -0.61
CA GLU A 374 -5.78 15.41 -0.16
C GLU A 374 -5.17 14.32 0.73
N GLY A 375 -3.86 14.11 0.64
CA GLY A 375 -3.18 13.06 1.40
C GLY A 375 -1.69 13.27 1.52
N ASN A 376 -1.24 14.54 1.42
CA ASN A 376 0.14 14.92 1.63
C ASN A 376 0.18 15.58 3.01
N PHE A 377 0.76 14.89 3.99
CA PHE A 377 0.80 15.35 5.36
C PHE A 377 2.04 14.82 6.06
N SER A 378 2.74 15.71 6.75
CA SER A 378 3.67 15.45 7.84
C SER A 378 2.94 15.51 9.19
N TYR A 379 3.40 14.70 10.15
CA TYR A 379 2.78 14.56 11.47
C TYR A 379 3.73 14.92 12.62
N GLY A 380 4.98 15.26 12.33
CA GLY A 380 6.00 15.64 13.33
C GLY A 380 6.41 14.50 14.24
N ASN A 381 6.31 13.27 13.75
CA ASN A 381 6.66 12.05 14.48
C ASN A 381 7.30 11.00 13.55
N GLY A 382 7.91 11.48 12.48
CA GLY A 382 8.46 10.69 11.39
C GLY A 382 7.40 10.10 10.45
N THR A 383 6.10 10.35 10.64
CA THR A 383 5.08 9.83 9.73
C THR A 383 4.80 10.84 8.64
N ILE A 384 4.96 10.43 7.39
CA ILE A 384 4.54 11.23 6.23
C ILE A 384 3.63 10.42 5.33
N THR A 385 2.64 11.07 4.76
CA THR A 385 1.70 10.48 3.80
C THR A 385 1.80 11.26 2.50
N ILE A 386 1.75 10.58 1.36
CA ILE A 386 1.93 11.15 0.03
C ILE A 386 0.87 10.58 -0.91
N ASN A 387 -0.05 11.43 -1.37
CA ASN A 387 -0.97 11.10 -2.44
C ASN A 387 -0.30 11.30 -3.80
N TYR A 388 0.04 10.20 -4.47
CA TYR A 388 0.66 10.24 -5.80
C TYR A 388 -0.34 10.52 -6.94
N GLY A 389 -1.62 10.68 -6.61
CA GLY A 389 -2.68 11.07 -7.53
C GLY A 389 -3.47 9.90 -8.12
N ASN A 390 -4.34 10.26 -9.06
CA ASN A 390 -5.13 9.33 -9.87
C ASN A 390 -4.48 9.12 -11.26
N PRO A 391 -4.90 8.11 -12.05
CA PRO A 391 -4.27 7.82 -13.34
C PRO A 391 -4.16 9.00 -14.31
N PRO A 392 -5.20 9.86 -14.50
CA PRO A 392 -5.05 11.09 -15.29
C PRO A 392 -3.96 12.03 -14.79
N PHE A 393 -3.88 12.25 -13.47
CA PHE A 393 -2.86 13.11 -12.87
C PHE A 393 -1.45 12.53 -13.01
N ILE A 394 -1.31 11.23 -12.75
CA ILE A 394 -0.04 10.50 -12.91
C ILE A 394 0.45 10.60 -14.36
N ALA A 395 -0.45 10.42 -15.34
CA ALA A 395 -0.12 10.56 -16.75
C ALA A 395 0.31 11.99 -17.10
N HIS A 396 -0.36 13.00 -16.54
CA HIS A 396 0.00 14.41 -16.73
C HIS A 396 1.38 14.75 -16.16
N LYS A 397 1.73 14.24 -14.98
CA LYS A 397 3.06 14.42 -14.35
C LYS A 397 4.14 13.51 -14.95
N GLY A 398 3.78 12.57 -15.82
CA GLY A 398 4.74 11.69 -16.50
C GLY A 398 5.18 10.47 -15.70
N GLY A 399 4.44 10.09 -14.66
CA GLY A 399 4.72 8.91 -13.84
C GLY A 399 4.52 9.15 -12.35
N ILE A 400 4.46 8.06 -11.58
CA ILE A 400 4.26 8.10 -10.12
C ILE A 400 5.42 8.83 -9.42
N PRO A 401 6.71 8.55 -9.72
CA PRO A 401 7.81 9.27 -9.07
C PRO A 401 7.74 10.79 -9.24
N ASN A 402 7.50 11.27 -10.46
CA ASN A 402 7.35 12.71 -10.74
C ASN A 402 6.14 13.34 -10.04
N ALA A 403 5.08 12.55 -9.81
CA ALA A 403 3.92 13.01 -9.07
C ALA A 403 4.20 13.06 -7.55
N ALA A 404 4.85 12.04 -6.99
CA ALA A 404 4.97 11.86 -5.55
C ALA A 404 6.20 12.53 -4.94
N MET A 405 7.37 12.46 -5.60
CA MET A 405 8.64 12.90 -4.99
C MET A 405 8.72 14.38 -4.64
N PRO A 406 8.17 15.33 -5.44
CA PRO A 406 8.13 16.72 -5.02
C PRO A 406 7.38 16.92 -3.69
N ARG A 407 6.30 16.14 -3.48
CA ARG A 407 5.51 16.18 -2.24
C ARG A 407 6.24 15.45 -1.12
N PHE A 408 6.92 14.35 -1.41
CA PHE A 408 7.73 13.65 -0.40
C PHE A 408 8.81 14.54 0.20
N ALA A 409 9.59 15.23 -0.65
CA ALA A 409 10.63 16.16 -0.21
C ALA A 409 10.02 17.29 0.65
N HIS A 410 8.91 17.87 0.19
CA HIS A 410 8.16 18.87 0.94
C HIS A 410 7.70 18.35 2.33
N GLU A 411 7.05 17.20 2.42
CA GLU A 411 6.59 16.67 3.72
C GLU A 411 7.75 16.26 4.63
N ASN A 412 8.86 15.75 4.08
CA ASN A 412 10.04 15.44 4.88
C ASN A 412 10.67 16.71 5.47
N ALA A 413 10.65 17.82 4.73
CA ALA A 413 11.13 19.10 5.23
C ALA A 413 10.31 19.61 6.44
N HIS A 414 9.00 19.35 6.47
CA HIS A 414 8.19 19.61 7.67
C HIS A 414 8.64 18.79 8.88
N GLU A 415 8.94 17.49 8.72
CA GLU A 415 9.46 16.66 9.81
C GLU A 415 10.80 17.18 10.35
N LEU A 416 11.64 17.79 9.51
CA LEU A 416 12.86 18.46 9.96
C LEU A 416 12.55 19.80 10.65
N TYR A 417 11.55 20.52 10.15
CA TYR A 417 11.17 21.83 10.69
C TYR A 417 10.59 21.70 12.11
N ASP A 418 9.89 20.61 12.40
CA ASP A 418 9.33 20.34 13.73
C ASP A 418 10.37 20.38 14.85
N GLU A 419 11.63 20.04 14.57
CA GLU A 419 12.75 20.14 15.51
C GLU A 419 13.13 21.59 15.87
N VAL A 420 12.79 22.55 15.01
CA VAL A 420 13.14 23.98 15.18
C VAL A 420 11.94 24.87 15.48
N THR A 421 10.71 24.37 15.37
CA THR A 421 9.45 25.10 15.64
C THR A 421 9.46 25.85 16.97
N SER A 422 10.10 25.31 18.00
CA SER A 422 10.21 25.95 19.33
C SER A 422 10.94 27.30 19.34
N SER A 423 11.64 27.64 18.26
CA SER A 423 12.31 28.91 18.05
C SER A 423 11.39 29.99 17.47
N ILE A 424 10.18 29.62 17.03
CA ILE A 424 9.21 30.53 16.44
C ILE A 424 7.92 30.45 17.24
N SER A 425 7.58 31.52 17.95
CA SER A 425 6.28 31.68 18.58
C SER A 425 5.34 32.46 17.69
N GLY A 426 4.05 32.13 17.74
CA GLY A 426 3.03 32.73 16.90
C GLY A 426 2.51 31.74 15.85
N ASP A 427 2.14 32.27 14.69
CA ASP A 427 1.60 31.47 13.58
C ASP A 427 2.65 31.44 12.47
N ASP A 428 3.39 30.36 12.42
CA ASP A 428 4.51 30.13 11.52
C ASP A 428 4.12 29.31 10.28
N SER A 429 2.83 29.01 10.10
CA SER A 429 2.35 28.13 9.03
C SER A 429 2.83 28.57 7.65
N CYS A 430 2.71 29.85 7.28
CA CYS A 430 3.21 30.35 5.99
C CYS A 430 4.74 30.24 5.85
N LEU A 431 5.49 30.47 6.92
CA LEU A 431 6.95 30.30 6.89
C LEU A 431 7.32 28.83 6.73
N ASN A 432 6.68 27.93 7.47
CA ASN A 432 6.92 26.49 7.43
C ASN A 432 6.70 25.92 6.00
N GLU A 433 5.57 26.25 5.36
CA GLU A 433 5.31 25.86 3.96
C GLU A 433 6.40 26.36 3.00
N GLY A 434 6.82 27.62 3.15
CA GLY A 434 7.87 28.19 2.32
C GLY A 434 9.23 27.52 2.54
N ILE A 435 9.56 27.13 3.78
CA ILE A 435 10.78 26.39 4.11
C ILE A 435 10.73 25.01 3.44
N ALA A 436 9.60 24.32 3.53
CA ALA A 436 9.42 22.99 2.96
C ALA A 436 9.63 23.00 1.44
N ASP A 437 8.98 23.92 0.73
CA ASP A 437 9.13 24.06 -0.72
C ASP A 437 10.54 24.56 -1.12
N ALA A 438 11.14 25.48 -0.36
CA ALA A 438 12.49 25.96 -0.64
C ALA A 438 13.56 24.88 -0.46
N LEU A 439 13.42 24.04 0.56
CA LEU A 439 14.31 22.90 0.79
C LEU A 439 14.14 21.85 -0.32
N ALA A 440 12.89 21.47 -0.63
CA ALA A 440 12.58 20.54 -1.71
C ALA A 440 13.03 21.04 -3.09
N PHE A 441 13.02 22.35 -3.33
CA PHE A 441 13.55 22.97 -4.54
C PHE A 441 15.07 22.86 -4.62
N LEU A 442 15.78 23.14 -3.52
CA LEU A 442 17.24 23.03 -3.46
C LEU A 442 17.74 21.58 -3.57
N THR A 443 16.93 20.60 -3.18
CA THR A 443 17.21 19.17 -3.36
C THR A 443 16.90 18.66 -4.77
N GLU A 444 16.48 19.56 -5.68
CA GLU A 444 16.10 19.28 -7.07
C GLU A 444 14.85 18.40 -7.24
N TYR A 445 14.11 18.14 -6.16
CA TYR A 445 12.86 17.36 -6.21
C TYR A 445 11.63 18.20 -6.53
N LEU A 446 11.60 19.48 -6.12
CA LEU A 446 10.51 20.40 -6.46
C LEU A 446 10.85 21.19 -7.73
N PRO A 447 10.08 21.03 -8.83
CA PRO A 447 10.28 21.81 -10.04
C PRO A 447 10.10 23.31 -9.78
N VAL A 448 10.85 24.14 -10.52
CA VAL A 448 10.77 25.60 -10.35
C VAL A 448 9.35 26.11 -10.51
N GLU A 449 8.56 25.55 -11.42
CA GLU A 449 7.16 25.93 -11.66
C GLU A 449 6.20 25.63 -10.50
N ASP A 450 6.52 24.62 -9.67
CA ASP A 450 5.74 24.32 -8.46
C ASP A 450 6.22 25.24 -7.29
N PHE A 451 7.47 25.74 -7.33
CA PHE A 451 8.03 26.71 -6.37
C PHE A 451 7.68 28.18 -6.66
N GLY A 452 7.60 28.59 -7.94
CA GLY A 452 7.32 29.97 -8.38
C GLY A 452 7.61 30.22 -9.88
N PRO A 453 7.48 31.45 -10.41
CA PRO A 453 7.06 32.70 -9.77
C PRO A 453 5.54 32.81 -9.54
N LEU A 454 4.73 31.91 -10.10
CA LEU A 454 3.29 31.95 -9.97
C LEU A 454 2.85 31.06 -8.82
N GLY A 455 2.15 31.63 -7.84
CA GLY A 455 1.53 30.84 -6.79
C GLY A 455 0.42 29.94 -7.32
N LEU A 456 -0.09 29.06 -6.46
CA LEU A 456 -1.19 28.13 -6.74
C LEU A 456 -2.48 28.86 -7.15
N THR A 457 -2.62 30.13 -6.74
CA THR A 457 -3.74 31.00 -7.15
C THR A 457 -3.51 31.75 -8.46
N GLY A 458 -2.34 31.58 -9.10
CA GLY A 458 -1.94 32.27 -10.32
C GLY A 458 -1.46 33.70 -10.10
N ILE A 459 -1.27 34.12 -8.85
CA ILE A 459 -0.72 35.44 -8.52
C ILE A 459 0.81 35.39 -8.70
N ASP A 460 1.34 36.41 -9.36
CA ASP A 460 2.78 36.56 -9.62
C ASP A 460 3.49 37.13 -8.40
N PHE A 461 4.43 36.37 -7.83
CA PHE A 461 5.22 36.76 -6.67
C PHE A 461 6.08 38.00 -6.90
N ASP A 462 6.41 38.33 -8.17
CA ASP A 462 7.17 39.53 -8.50
C ASP A 462 6.37 40.83 -8.27
N THR A 463 5.06 40.73 -7.98
CA THR A 463 4.20 41.86 -7.58
C THR A 463 4.23 42.14 -6.07
N GLY A 464 4.93 41.31 -5.30
CA GLY A 464 5.01 41.36 -3.84
C GLY A 464 4.15 40.29 -3.15
N CYS A 465 4.38 40.10 -1.86
CA CYS A 465 3.77 39.01 -1.09
C CYS A 465 2.49 39.43 -0.34
N THR A 466 2.19 40.72 -0.26
CA THR A 466 1.11 41.26 0.62
C THR A 466 -0.32 40.99 0.14
N GLU A 467 -0.50 40.60 -1.12
CA GLU A 467 -1.81 40.25 -1.70
C GLU A 467 -2.12 38.75 -1.60
N LEU A 468 -1.15 37.95 -1.15
CA LEU A 468 -1.25 36.51 -1.07
C LEU A 468 -1.97 36.09 0.21
N THR A 469 -2.90 35.15 0.06
CA THR A 469 -3.78 34.69 1.15
C THR A 469 -3.72 33.18 1.40
N ARG A 470 -3.07 32.42 0.51
CA ARG A 470 -2.86 30.98 0.67
C ARG A 470 -1.53 30.73 1.35
N THR A 471 -1.52 29.86 2.37
CA THR A 471 -0.36 29.59 3.21
C THR A 471 0.90 29.28 2.41
N HIS A 472 0.82 28.34 1.46
CA HIS A 472 1.93 28.00 0.56
C HIS A 472 2.37 29.20 -0.29
N ASP A 473 1.45 29.90 -0.96
CA ASP A 473 1.79 31.04 -1.83
C ASP A 473 2.57 32.12 -1.07
N VAL A 474 2.17 32.39 0.17
CA VAL A 474 2.85 33.37 1.04
C VAL A 474 4.28 32.93 1.35
N GLY A 475 4.46 31.69 1.80
CA GLY A 475 5.76 31.10 2.08
C GLY A 475 6.67 31.11 0.85
N ASN A 476 6.17 30.59 -0.26
CA ASN A 476 6.91 30.50 -1.51
C ASN A 476 7.31 31.88 -2.03
N CYS A 477 6.46 32.89 -1.87
CA CYS A 477 6.81 34.26 -2.22
C CYS A 477 8.05 34.75 -1.43
N TYR A 478 8.15 34.46 -0.13
CA TYR A 478 9.32 34.83 0.67
C TYR A 478 10.60 34.21 0.09
N PHE A 479 10.61 32.91 -0.12
CA PHE A 479 11.81 32.20 -0.58
C PHE A 479 12.09 32.41 -2.08
N TRP A 480 11.07 32.71 -2.89
CA TRP A 480 11.23 33.10 -4.30
C TRP A 480 12.06 34.37 -4.44
N HIS A 481 11.80 35.39 -3.61
CA HIS A 481 12.58 36.64 -3.61
C HIS A 481 14.01 36.40 -3.12
N VAL A 482 14.22 35.53 -2.12
CA VAL A 482 15.57 35.11 -1.67
C VAL A 482 16.32 34.38 -2.80
N LYS A 483 15.64 33.51 -3.54
CA LYS A 483 16.17 32.82 -4.73
C LYS A 483 16.52 33.81 -5.84
N ASN A 484 15.66 34.77 -6.14
CA ASN A 484 15.90 35.77 -7.19
C ASN A 484 17.07 36.72 -6.86
N ALA A 485 17.32 36.93 -5.56
CA ALA A 485 18.51 37.63 -5.09
C ALA A 485 19.80 36.78 -5.15
N GLY A 486 19.71 35.49 -5.51
CA GLY A 486 20.83 34.56 -5.53
C GLY A 486 21.31 34.15 -4.14
N LEU A 487 20.44 34.26 -3.12
CA LEU A 487 20.78 33.98 -1.73
C LEU A 487 20.19 32.66 -1.22
N LEU A 488 19.23 32.06 -1.93
CA LEU A 488 18.70 30.73 -1.60
C LEU A 488 19.78 29.69 -1.94
N THR A 489 20.47 29.22 -0.91
CA THR A 489 21.63 28.32 -0.99
C THR A 489 21.55 27.29 0.13
N GLU A 490 22.34 26.22 0.05
CA GLU A 490 22.46 25.25 1.15
C GLU A 490 22.84 25.92 2.48
N SER A 491 23.81 26.84 2.46
CA SER A 491 24.22 27.58 3.67
C SER A 491 23.09 28.45 4.23
N PHE A 492 22.24 29.02 3.37
CA PHE A 492 21.08 29.78 3.83
C PHE A 492 20.06 28.86 4.48
N MET A 493 19.76 27.71 3.88
CA MET A 493 18.84 26.74 4.49
C MET A 493 19.38 26.17 5.79
N HIS A 494 20.66 25.85 5.88
CA HIS A 494 21.29 25.52 7.16
C HIS A 494 21.07 26.65 8.17
N GLY A 495 21.22 27.91 7.78
CA GLY A 495 20.94 29.04 8.66
C GLY A 495 19.48 29.14 9.14
N ILE A 496 18.52 28.78 8.28
CA ILE A 496 17.09 28.71 8.62
C ILE A 496 16.86 27.66 9.71
N PHE A 497 17.42 26.45 9.56
CA PHE A 497 17.26 25.38 10.55
C PHE A 497 18.13 25.57 11.82
N HIS A 498 18.91 26.65 11.91
CA HIS A 498 19.73 26.97 13.08
C HIS A 498 19.47 28.41 13.55
N PRO A 499 18.22 28.73 13.96
CA PRO A 499 17.83 30.07 14.35
C PRO A 499 18.65 30.56 15.56
N GLN A 500 19.12 31.81 15.50
CA GLN A 500 19.95 32.39 16.55
C GLN A 500 19.13 32.99 17.71
N HIS A 501 17.83 33.17 17.50
CA HIS A 501 16.91 33.85 18.39
C HIS A 501 15.55 33.14 18.43
N GLN A 502 14.75 33.49 19.43
CA GLN A 502 13.32 33.19 19.41
C GLN A 502 12.59 34.35 18.71
N TYR A 503 11.78 34.03 17.70
CA TYR A 503 11.01 35.01 16.94
C TYR A 503 9.53 34.89 17.30
N ASP A 504 8.88 36.02 17.61
CA ASP A 504 7.44 36.04 17.93
C ASP A 504 6.66 36.85 16.88
N PHE A 505 6.06 36.17 15.90
CA PHE A 505 5.34 36.82 14.81
C PHE A 505 4.29 35.89 14.14
N ASN A 506 3.41 36.49 13.34
CA ASN A 506 2.51 35.76 12.46
C ASN A 506 3.05 35.87 11.03
N SER A 507 3.61 34.76 10.54
CA SER A 507 4.20 34.62 9.20
C SER A 507 3.21 34.81 8.06
N CYS A 508 1.91 34.65 8.32
CA CYS A 508 0.84 34.87 7.34
C CYS A 508 0.32 36.31 7.30
N THR A 509 0.75 37.17 8.22
CA THR A 509 0.33 38.58 8.29
C THR A 509 1.41 39.50 7.70
N GLN A 510 1.56 39.49 6.37
CA GLN A 510 2.71 40.15 5.72
C GLN A 510 2.65 41.68 5.73
N ASN A 511 1.53 42.29 6.13
CA ASN A 511 1.36 43.75 6.17
C ASN A 511 1.69 44.38 7.55
N VAL A 512 2.33 43.63 8.44
CA VAL A 512 2.69 44.09 9.79
C VAL A 512 4.20 44.21 9.92
N GLU A 513 4.66 45.36 10.40
CA GLU A 513 6.09 45.68 10.55
C GLU A 513 6.84 44.67 11.45
N ARG A 514 6.16 44.11 12.46
CA ARG A 514 6.72 43.06 13.32
C ARG A 514 7.09 41.79 12.55
N THR A 515 6.23 41.37 11.61
CA THR A 515 6.48 40.21 10.74
C THR A 515 7.66 40.50 9.81
N GLY A 516 7.68 41.67 9.16
CA GLY A 516 8.80 42.06 8.32
C GLY A 516 10.12 42.18 9.06
N ASN A 517 10.12 42.76 10.26
CA ASN A 517 11.33 42.82 11.10
C ASN A 517 11.82 41.43 11.52
N SER A 518 10.90 40.50 11.84
CA SER A 518 11.25 39.13 12.22
C SER A 518 11.89 38.38 11.06
N ILE A 519 11.26 38.43 9.88
CA ILE A 519 11.82 37.84 8.64
C ILE A 519 13.16 38.50 8.29
N LEU A 520 13.27 39.83 8.40
CA LEU A 520 14.52 40.55 8.10
C LEU A 520 15.68 40.05 8.95
N VAL A 521 15.50 39.96 10.26
CA VAL A 521 16.54 39.51 11.19
C VAL A 521 16.88 38.04 10.92
N TYR A 522 15.85 37.20 10.86
CA TYR A 522 16.01 35.76 10.67
C TYR A 522 16.72 35.41 9.35
N PHE A 523 16.27 35.97 8.23
CA PHE A 523 16.88 35.70 6.92
C PHE A 523 18.28 36.31 6.79
N THR A 524 18.54 37.48 7.41
CA THR A 524 19.89 38.06 7.43
C THR A 524 20.86 37.15 8.17
N GLU A 525 20.45 36.61 9.32
CA GLU A 525 21.25 35.70 10.12
C GLU A 525 21.46 34.37 9.41
N ALA A 526 20.41 33.82 8.79
CA ALA A 526 20.50 32.61 7.99
C ALA A 526 21.46 32.77 6.79
N ALA A 527 21.50 33.95 6.16
CA ALA A 527 22.39 34.26 5.05
C ALA A 527 23.81 34.70 5.48
N GLY A 528 24.23 34.42 6.71
CA GLY A 528 25.57 34.78 7.20
C GLY A 528 25.81 36.29 7.27
N GLY A 529 24.77 37.08 7.48
CA GLY A 529 24.83 38.54 7.57
C GLY A 529 24.67 39.29 6.24
N ALA A 530 24.26 38.62 5.16
CA ALA A 530 23.95 39.28 3.89
C ALA A 530 22.82 40.30 4.06
N ASN A 531 22.87 41.41 3.31
CA ASN A 531 21.86 42.46 3.40
C ASN A 531 20.52 42.01 2.78
N MET A 532 19.55 41.65 3.61
CA MET A 532 18.21 41.21 3.18
C MET A 532 17.22 42.36 2.93
N VAL A 533 17.59 43.63 3.17
CA VAL A 533 16.69 44.78 2.93
C VAL A 533 16.15 44.82 1.49
N PRO A 534 16.96 44.70 0.42
CA PRO A 534 16.44 44.72 -0.95
C PRO A 534 15.51 43.55 -1.26
N VAL A 535 15.67 42.42 -0.57
CA VAL A 535 14.82 41.24 -0.73
C VAL A 535 13.43 41.53 -0.15
N LEU A 536 13.37 42.06 1.08
CA LEU A 536 12.09 42.41 1.70
C LEU A 536 11.40 43.61 1.03
N ASP A 537 12.17 44.57 0.50
CA ASP A 537 11.64 45.65 -0.34
C ASP A 537 10.92 45.07 -1.57
N ALA A 538 11.49 44.03 -2.21
CA ALA A 538 10.88 43.34 -3.34
C ALA A 538 9.64 42.50 -2.94
N MET A 539 9.62 41.96 -1.71
CA MET A 539 8.43 41.32 -1.15
C MET A 539 7.30 42.32 -0.84
N GLY A 540 7.59 43.63 -0.74
CA GLY A 540 6.62 44.66 -0.36
C GLY A 540 6.21 44.62 1.11
N ILE A 541 6.99 43.99 1.97
CA ILE A 541 6.69 43.81 3.40
C ILE A 541 7.24 45.01 4.20
N PRO A 542 6.48 45.64 5.10
CA PRO A 542 6.99 46.74 5.92
C PRO A 542 8.05 46.25 6.91
N HIS A 543 9.18 46.97 7.02
CA HIS A 543 10.27 46.69 7.96
C HIS A 543 11.01 47.98 8.37
N ALA A 544 11.87 47.90 9.39
CA ALA A 544 12.60 49.03 9.97
C ALA A 544 13.79 49.56 9.11
N GLY A 545 13.83 49.21 7.82
CA GLY A 545 14.84 49.68 6.85
C GLY A 545 16.29 49.15 7.03
N SER A 546 16.61 48.45 8.12
CA SER A 546 17.94 47.85 8.33
C SER A 546 17.91 46.72 9.36
N TYR A 547 18.89 45.80 9.28
CA TYR A 547 19.06 44.72 10.27
C TYR A 547 19.17 45.24 11.71
N ALA A 548 19.99 46.27 11.96
CA ALA A 548 20.17 46.83 13.30
C ALA A 548 18.88 47.46 13.86
N ALA A 549 18.12 48.17 13.01
CA ALA A 549 16.85 48.76 13.43
C ALA A 549 15.77 47.70 13.68
N ALA A 550 15.75 46.63 12.87
CA ALA A 550 14.83 45.52 13.04
C ALA A 550 15.11 44.75 14.35
N LYS A 551 16.38 44.47 14.67
CA LYS A 551 16.75 43.88 15.97
C LYS A 551 16.29 44.74 17.15
N LEU A 552 16.57 46.05 17.08
CA LEU A 552 16.11 46.98 18.10
C LEU A 552 14.59 46.98 18.26
N ALA A 553 13.84 46.91 17.15
CA ALA A 553 12.38 46.87 17.16
C ALA A 553 11.82 45.56 17.76
N LEU A 554 12.56 44.45 17.64
CA LEU A 554 12.22 43.15 18.23
C LEU A 554 12.72 42.97 19.67
N GLY A 555 13.63 43.83 20.14
CA GLY A 555 14.26 43.72 21.45
C GLY A 555 15.40 42.69 21.52
N LEU A 556 16.12 42.48 20.40
CA LEU A 556 17.22 41.52 20.24
C LEU A 556 18.62 42.14 20.33
#